data_AF-A0A1C4K9R2-F1
#
_entry.id   AF-A0A1C4K9R2-F1
#
_cell.length_a   1.000
_cell.length_b   1.000
_cell.length_c   1.000
_cell.angle_alpha   90.00
_cell.angle_beta   90.00
_cell.angle_gamma   90.00
#
_symmetry.space_group_name_H-M   'P 1'
#
loop_
_entity.id
_entity.type
_entity.pdbx_description
1 polymer ?
#
loop_
_entity_poly.entity_id
_entity_poly.type
_entity_poly.pdbx_seq_one_letter_code
_entity_poly.pdbx_strand_id
1 'polypeptide(L)'
;WRADLTAALDGLAAAWRDPAAWTGTTRAGGVTLPGAVAAAVAADELVVHGWDLARATGLPYAPDPAALDLAHGFLSAAAEAGDQREGPFGPVVAVPADAPLLDRAIGLSGRDPRWTPTR
;
A
#
# COMPACT_ATOMS: atom_id res chain seq x y z
N TRP A 1 18.89 -9.37 -3.37
CA TRP A 1 17.49 -9.04 -3.07
C TRP A 1 17.26 -8.69 -1.59
N ARG A 2 17.53 -9.57 -0.62
CA ARG A 2 17.29 -9.25 0.81
C ARG A 2 18.06 -8.01 1.29
N ALA A 3 19.37 -7.97 1.05
CA ALA A 3 20.21 -6.83 1.41
C ALA A 3 19.76 -5.55 0.68
N ASP A 4 19.38 -5.65 -0.59
CA ASP A 4 18.90 -4.52 -1.38
C ASP A 4 17.58 -3.96 -0.84
N LEU A 5 16.65 -4.84 -0.42
CA LEU A 5 15.40 -4.43 0.21
C LEU A 5 15.66 -3.71 1.54
N THR A 6 16.54 -4.25 2.39
CA THR A 6 16.91 -3.59 3.65
C THR A 6 17.51 -2.21 3.39
N ALA A 7 18.47 -2.10 2.47
CA ALA A 7 19.08 -0.83 2.11
C ALA A 7 18.06 0.17 1.52
N ALA A 8 17.11 -0.28 0.71
CA ALA A 8 16.05 0.55 0.16
C ALA A 8 15.10 1.08 1.25
N LEU A 9 14.72 0.23 2.21
CA LEU A 9 13.89 0.63 3.36
C LEU A 9 14.62 1.62 4.28
N ASP A 10 15.91 1.42 4.52
CA ASP A 10 16.74 2.36 5.27
C ASP A 10 16.84 3.72 4.55
N GLY A 11 17.01 3.70 3.22
CA GLY A 11 17.01 4.89 2.38
C GLY A 11 15.66 5.64 2.40
N LEU A 12 14.55 4.90 2.33
CA LEU A 12 13.19 5.45 2.42
C LEU A 12 12.98 6.14 3.77
N ALA A 13 13.32 5.47 4.86
CA ALA A 13 13.23 6.02 6.20
C ALA A 13 14.13 7.25 6.38
N ALA A 14 15.35 7.22 5.82
CA ALA A 14 16.25 8.37 5.86
C ALA A 14 15.69 9.58 5.09
N ALA A 15 15.11 9.36 3.91
CA ALA A 15 14.52 10.42 3.10
C ALA A 15 13.34 11.11 3.81
N TRP A 16 12.42 10.34 4.39
CA TRP A 16 11.23 10.91 5.06
C TRP A 16 11.49 11.57 6.41
N ARG A 17 12.69 11.42 6.98
CA ARG A 17 13.11 12.24 8.14
C ARG A 17 13.35 13.69 7.76
N ASP A 18 13.60 13.99 6.49
CA ASP A 18 13.68 15.36 5.99
C ASP A 18 12.26 15.91 5.78
N PRO A 19 11.84 16.97 6.49
CA PRO A 19 10.54 17.61 6.27
C PRO A 19 10.31 18.03 4.81
N ALA A 20 11.38 18.36 4.08
CA ALA A 20 11.29 18.74 2.67
C ALA A 20 10.73 17.60 1.80
N ALA A 21 10.96 16.34 2.16
CA ALA A 21 10.47 15.17 1.41
C ALA A 21 8.94 15.08 1.34
N TRP A 22 8.24 15.73 2.28
CA TRP A 22 6.78 15.79 2.34
C TRP A 22 6.19 16.91 1.49
N THR A 23 7.04 17.84 1.05
CA THR A 23 6.65 19.05 0.32
C THR A 23 7.23 19.06 -1.10
N GLY A 24 6.59 19.77 -2.02
CA GLY A 24 7.03 19.79 -3.42
C GLY A 24 6.73 18.51 -4.17
N THR A 25 7.47 18.26 -5.26
CA THR A 25 7.25 17.14 -6.17
C THR A 25 8.41 16.15 -6.13
N THR A 26 8.07 14.88 -6.30
CA THR A 26 9.02 13.77 -6.43
C THR A 26 8.58 12.84 -7.57
N ARG A 27 9.32 11.77 -7.82
CA ARG A 27 9.03 10.80 -8.88
C ARG A 27 8.97 9.37 -8.32
N ALA A 28 7.89 8.65 -8.59
CA ALA A 28 7.71 7.23 -8.28
C ALA A 28 7.15 6.49 -9.49
N GLY A 29 7.67 5.31 -9.83
CA GLY A 29 7.16 4.51 -10.96
C GLY A 29 7.20 5.22 -12.32
N GLY A 30 8.07 6.22 -12.49
CA GLY A 30 8.14 7.05 -13.69
C GLY A 30 7.19 8.26 -13.70
N VAL A 31 6.27 8.36 -12.73
CA VAL A 31 5.27 9.43 -12.57
C VAL A 31 5.79 10.51 -11.62
N THR A 32 5.59 11.78 -11.97
CA THR A 32 5.87 12.93 -11.07
C THR A 32 4.62 13.25 -10.26
N LEU A 33 4.77 13.33 -8.94
CA LEU A 33 3.66 13.50 -8.00
C LEU A 33 4.09 14.29 -6.75
N PRO A 34 3.17 14.89 -5.99
CA PRO A 34 3.50 15.53 -4.73
C PRO A 34 4.14 14.55 -3.74
N GLY A 35 5.10 15.01 -2.93
CA GLY A 35 5.81 14.18 -1.94
C GLY A 35 4.87 13.44 -0.99
N ALA A 36 3.83 14.11 -0.50
CA ALA A 36 2.80 13.49 0.33
C ALA A 36 2.05 12.35 -0.37
N VAL A 37 1.78 12.47 -1.68
CA VAL A 37 1.14 11.39 -2.45
C VAL A 37 2.12 10.23 -2.65
N ALA A 38 3.40 10.51 -2.91
CA ALA A 38 4.42 9.45 -3.00
C ALA A 38 4.58 8.68 -1.68
N ALA A 39 4.43 9.33 -0.54
CA ALA A 39 4.40 8.67 0.76
C ALA A 39 3.20 7.74 0.91
N ALA A 40 2.01 8.18 0.45
CA ALA A 40 0.81 7.35 0.46
C ALA A 40 0.92 6.13 -0.46
N VAL A 41 1.49 6.30 -1.66
CA VAL A 41 1.81 5.20 -2.57
C VAL A 41 2.77 4.20 -1.92
N ALA A 42 3.85 4.67 -1.30
CA ALA A 42 4.80 3.78 -0.65
C ALA A 42 4.20 3.05 0.57
N ALA A 43 3.31 3.70 1.33
CA ALA A 43 2.58 3.04 2.42
C ALA A 43 1.65 1.95 1.90
N ASP A 44 0.91 2.23 0.82
CA ASP A 44 0.07 1.24 0.13
C ASP A 44 0.89 0.02 -0.33
N GLU A 45 1.98 0.24 -1.06
CA GLU A 45 2.89 -0.81 -1.52
C GLU A 45 3.39 -1.71 -0.38
N LEU A 46 3.85 -1.11 0.72
CA LEU A 46 4.34 -1.86 1.87
C LEU A 46 3.22 -2.62 2.60
N VAL A 47 2.06 -2.00 2.77
CA VAL A 47 0.91 -2.61 3.45
C VAL A 47 0.38 -3.80 2.67
N VAL A 48 0.08 -3.59 1.39
CA VAL A 48 -0.54 -4.58 0.51
C VAL A 48 0.43 -5.73 0.21
N HIS A 49 1.69 -5.45 -0.12
CA HIS A 49 2.64 -6.51 -0.43
C HIS A 49 3.20 -7.21 0.81
N GLY A 50 3.22 -6.53 1.96
CA GLY A 50 3.44 -7.19 3.25
C GLY A 50 2.35 -8.21 3.55
N TRP A 51 1.08 -7.88 3.27
CA TRP A 51 -0.04 -8.82 3.35
C TRP A 51 0.10 -9.97 2.35
N ASP A 52 0.43 -9.69 1.08
CA ASP A 52 0.63 -10.72 0.05
C ASP A 52 1.66 -11.77 0.52
N LEU A 53 2.82 -11.31 1.00
CA LEU A 53 3.89 -12.18 1.47
C LEU A 53 3.48 -12.98 2.69
N ALA A 54 2.82 -12.34 3.67
CA ALA A 54 2.38 -13.00 4.88
C ALA A 54 1.34 -14.09 4.58
N ARG A 55 0.37 -13.81 3.72
CA ARG A 55 -0.63 -14.81 3.28
C ARG A 55 0.03 -15.97 2.53
N ALA A 56 0.94 -15.68 1.61
CA ALA A 56 1.64 -16.70 0.82
C ALA A 56 2.53 -17.62 1.67
N THR A 57 3.03 -17.11 2.79
CA THR A 57 3.94 -17.85 3.70
C THR A 57 3.26 -18.37 4.97
N GLY A 58 1.96 -18.09 5.16
CA GLY A 58 1.21 -18.49 6.36
C GLY A 58 1.65 -17.78 7.64
N LEU A 59 2.28 -16.60 7.53
CA LEU A 59 2.73 -15.80 8.65
C LEU A 59 1.61 -14.84 9.13
N PRO A 60 1.56 -14.51 10.42
CA PRO A 60 0.69 -13.44 10.91
C PRO A 60 1.18 -12.09 10.37
N TYR A 61 0.25 -11.16 10.16
CA TYR A 61 0.56 -9.82 9.66
C TYR A 61 -0.28 -8.78 10.38
N ALA A 62 0.41 -7.77 10.90
CA ALA A 62 -0.17 -6.58 11.52
C ALA A 62 0.66 -5.38 11.06
N PRO A 63 0.22 -4.61 10.05
CA PRO A 63 0.93 -3.41 9.63
C PRO A 63 0.87 -2.34 10.71
N ASP A 64 1.77 -1.35 10.62
CA ASP A 64 1.67 -0.14 11.43
C ASP A 64 0.30 0.55 11.20
N PRO A 65 -0.43 0.97 12.25
CA PRO A 65 -1.75 1.56 12.10
C PRO A 65 -1.77 2.83 11.24
N ALA A 66 -0.75 3.70 11.35
CA ALA A 66 -0.72 4.94 10.58
C ALA A 66 -0.42 4.69 9.10
N ALA A 67 0.45 3.72 8.81
CA ALA A 67 0.67 3.25 7.44
C ALA A 67 -0.60 2.64 6.84
N LEU A 68 -1.35 1.86 7.64
CA LEU A 68 -2.61 1.26 7.21
C LEU A 68 -3.69 2.31 6.94
N ASP A 69 -3.84 3.31 7.81
CA ASP A 69 -4.79 4.41 7.61
C ASP A 69 -4.47 5.19 6.33
N LEU A 70 -3.18 5.48 6.08
CA LEU A 70 -2.73 6.18 4.90
C LEU A 70 -2.96 5.37 3.61
N ALA A 71 -2.63 4.07 3.63
CA ALA A 71 -2.90 3.15 2.53
C ALA A 71 -4.40 3.05 2.21
N HIS A 72 -5.23 2.86 3.24
CA HIS A 72 -6.69 2.79 3.07
C HIS A 72 -7.24 4.09 2.47
N GLY A 73 -6.78 5.26 2.94
CA GLY A 73 -7.17 6.56 2.39
C GLY A 73 -6.81 6.71 0.91
N PHE A 74 -5.58 6.32 0.54
CA PHE A 74 -5.11 6.36 -0.85
C PHE A 74 -5.93 5.44 -1.76
N LEU A 75 -6.12 4.18 -1.35
CA LEU A 75 -6.89 3.19 -2.10
C LEU A 75 -8.36 3.58 -2.24
N SER A 76 -8.95 4.20 -1.21
CA SER A 76 -10.33 4.71 -1.27
C SER A 76 -10.45 5.82 -2.32
N ALA A 77 -9.53 6.78 -2.34
CA ALA A 77 -9.53 7.86 -3.32
C ALA A 77 -9.31 7.33 -4.75
N ALA A 78 -8.42 6.35 -4.93
CA ALA A 78 -8.21 5.69 -6.23
C ALA A 78 -9.47 4.96 -6.73
N ALA A 79 -10.18 4.25 -5.83
CA ALA A 79 -11.43 3.60 -6.15
C ALA A 79 -12.55 4.58 -6.55
N GLU A 80 -12.67 5.71 -5.84
CA GLU A 80 -13.64 6.76 -6.15
C GLU A 80 -13.36 7.47 -7.49
N ALA A 81 -12.07 7.67 -7.82
CA ALA A 81 -11.66 8.28 -9.08
C ALA A 81 -11.91 7.39 -10.31
N GLY A 82 -12.28 6.12 -10.12
CA GLY A 82 -12.53 5.17 -11.21
C GLY A 82 -11.27 4.62 -11.88
N ASP A 83 -10.11 4.77 -11.24
CA ASP A 83 -8.79 4.33 -11.74
C ASP A 83 -8.62 2.79 -11.76
N GLN A 84 -9.68 2.05 -11.48
CA GLN A 84 -9.69 0.59 -11.33
C GLN A 84 -9.70 -0.18 -12.68
N ARG A 85 -9.91 0.51 -13.81
CA ARG A 85 -9.97 -0.12 -15.16
C ARG A 85 -8.69 0.04 -15.97
N GLU A 86 -7.91 1.07 -15.69
CA GLU A 86 -6.67 1.42 -16.42
C GLU A 86 -5.47 1.65 -15.48
N GLY A 87 -5.70 1.74 -14.17
CA GLY A 87 -4.67 1.92 -13.16
C GLY A 87 -4.11 0.59 -12.63
N PRO A 88 -3.19 0.66 -11.64
CA PRO A 88 -2.42 -0.49 -11.17
C PRO A 88 -3.23 -1.49 -10.32
N PHE A 89 -4.48 -1.16 -9.98
CA PHE A 89 -5.34 -1.97 -9.09
C PHE A 89 -6.33 -2.83 -9.86
N GLY A 90 -6.66 -4.00 -9.31
CA GLY A 90 -7.72 -4.86 -9.82
C GLY A 90 -9.10 -4.43 -9.33
N PRO A 91 -10.20 -4.96 -9.90
CA PRO A 91 -11.56 -4.58 -9.49
C PRO A 91 -11.78 -4.71 -7.99
N VAL A 92 -12.34 -3.67 -7.36
CA VAL A 92 -12.63 -3.64 -5.93
C VAL A 92 -13.41 -4.89 -5.50
N VAL A 93 -12.89 -5.58 -4.48
CA VAL A 93 -13.57 -6.66 -3.79
C VAL A 93 -14.38 -6.07 -2.64
N ALA A 94 -15.70 -6.31 -2.64
CA ALA A 94 -16.58 -5.80 -1.61
C ALA A 94 -16.26 -6.40 -0.24
N VAL A 95 -15.97 -5.55 0.74
CA VAL A 95 -15.69 -5.91 2.13
C VAL A 95 -16.64 -5.13 3.04
N PRO A 96 -17.27 -5.77 4.04
CA PRO A 96 -18.14 -5.08 5.00
C PRO A 96 -17.45 -3.90 5.70
N ALA A 97 -18.18 -2.82 5.97
CA ALA A 97 -17.62 -1.61 6.57
C ALA A 97 -17.13 -1.82 8.02
N ASP A 98 -17.68 -2.81 8.71
CA ASP A 98 -17.33 -3.23 10.07
C ASP A 98 -16.21 -4.29 10.12
N ALA A 99 -15.75 -4.77 8.96
CA ALA A 99 -14.58 -5.64 8.88
C ALA A 99 -13.30 -4.90 9.32
N PRO A 100 -12.24 -5.63 9.71
CA PRO A 100 -10.95 -5.04 10.01
C PRO A 100 -10.46 -4.11 8.89
N LEU A 101 -9.83 -3.00 9.26
CA LEU A 101 -9.38 -1.98 8.30
C LEU A 101 -8.42 -2.55 7.24
N LEU A 102 -7.57 -3.51 7.64
CA LEU A 102 -6.69 -4.23 6.73
C LEU A 102 -7.48 -4.96 5.64
N ASP A 103 -8.53 -5.70 5.99
CA ASP A 103 -9.35 -6.42 5.00
C ASP A 103 -10.00 -5.45 4.02
N ARG A 104 -10.48 -4.30 4.50
CA ARG A 104 -11.07 -3.26 3.66
C ARG A 104 -10.06 -2.65 2.70
N ALA A 105 -8.85 -2.35 3.16
CA ALA A 105 -7.76 -1.88 2.30
C ALA A 105 -7.39 -2.93 1.24
N ILE A 106 -7.24 -4.20 1.62
CA ILE A 106 -6.94 -5.29 0.67
C ILE A 106 -8.05 -5.41 -0.39
N GLY A 107 -9.32 -5.30 0.02
CA GLY A 107 -10.45 -5.30 -0.91
C GLY A 107 -10.42 -4.14 -1.92
N LEU A 108 -10.06 -2.94 -1.47
CA LEU A 108 -9.90 -1.77 -2.36
C LEU A 108 -8.75 -1.91 -3.36
N SER A 109 -7.70 -2.67 -3.02
CA SER A 109 -6.59 -3.00 -3.94
C SER A 109 -6.97 -4.03 -5.02
N GLY A 110 -8.17 -4.60 -4.93
CA GLY A 110 -8.68 -5.65 -5.82
C GLY A 110 -8.31 -7.08 -5.43
N ARG A 111 -7.76 -7.28 -4.23
CA ARG A 111 -7.43 -8.61 -3.69
C ARG A 111 -8.57 -9.14 -2.82
N ASP A 112 -8.77 -10.46 -2.79
CA ASP A 112 -9.70 -11.09 -1.85
C ASP A 112 -9.01 -11.25 -0.47
N PRO A 113 -9.47 -10.57 0.60
CA PRO A 113 -8.89 -10.71 1.94
C PRO A 113 -8.93 -12.14 2.49
N ARG A 114 -9.82 -12.99 1.93
CA ARG A 114 -9.97 -14.39 2.32
C ARG A 114 -9.08 -15.33 1.52
N TRP A 115 -8.31 -14.83 0.54
CA TRP A 115 -7.44 -15.66 -0.31
C TRP A 115 -6.48 -16.50 0.53
N THR A 116 -6.39 -17.79 0.22
CA THR A 116 -5.43 -18.73 0.82
C THR A 116 -4.59 -19.37 -0.29
N PRO A 117 -3.28 -19.64 -0.05
CA PRO A 117 -2.47 -20.39 -0.99
C PRO A 117 -3.07 -21.79 -1.22
N THR A 118 -3.11 -22.22 -2.48
CA THR A 118 -3.45 -23.61 -2.84
C THR A 118 -2.35 -24.53 -2.33
N ARG A 119 -2.73 -25.61 -1.65
CA ARG A 119 -1.79 -26.66 -1.20
C ARG A 119 -1.09 -27.35 -2.36
#